data_AF-A0A1Y2T5U7-F1
#
_entry.id   AF-A0A1Y2T5U7-F1
#
_cell.length_a   1.000
_cell.length_b   1.000
_cell.length_c   1.000
_cell.angle_alpha   90.00
_cell.angle_beta   90.00
_cell.angle_gamma   90.00
#
_symmetry.space_group_name_H-M   'P 1'
#
loop_
_entity.id
_entity.type
_entity.pdbx_description
1 polymer ?
#
loop_
_entity_poly.entity_id
_entity_poly.type
_entity_poly.pdbx_seq_one_letter_code
_entity_poly.pdbx_strand_id
1 'polypeptide(L)'
;MLTDETTVFATGQVRSVQTLAVPGVRFVPDRHQVQEAGFAYFAFLDRLARPLLRVRFGERGTAAVRLCGITLLSFRPPEVREAPGMASIRFPIAAGVLVQRPMRGRGELRFEMHADRLVMAVEGYYAALAGAGGSDVRHWIYERTQAAIHRRVAARYLDLWLGRLIAARSIKS
;
A
#
# COMPACT_ATOMS: atom_id res chain seq x y z
N MET A 1 0.12 -13.82 -12.88
CA MET A 1 0.21 -12.65 -13.79
C MET A 1 -0.05 -11.40 -12.98
N LEU A 2 0.82 -10.39 -13.10
CA LEU A 2 0.65 -9.10 -12.43
C LEU A 2 -0.05 -8.12 -13.38
N THR A 3 -1.14 -7.52 -12.91
CA THR A 3 -1.88 -6.46 -13.59
C THR A 3 -1.73 -5.15 -12.81
N ASP A 4 -1.61 -4.04 -13.51
CA ASP A 4 -1.47 -2.69 -12.97
C ASP A 4 -2.56 -1.78 -13.52
N GLU A 5 -3.39 -1.25 -12.63
CA GLU A 5 -4.39 -0.23 -12.93
C GLU A 5 -4.07 1.02 -12.12
N THR A 6 -3.33 1.94 -12.75
CA THR A 6 -3.00 3.23 -12.17
C THR A 6 -3.73 4.36 -12.91
N THR A 7 -4.58 5.08 -12.20
CA THR A 7 -5.33 6.24 -12.70
C THR A 7 -4.96 7.48 -11.89
N VAL A 8 -4.63 8.55 -12.60
CA VAL A 8 -4.52 9.90 -12.04
C VAL A 8 -5.75 10.69 -12.47
N PHE A 9 -6.55 11.14 -11.52
CA PHE A 9 -7.76 11.92 -11.77
C PHE A 9 -7.42 13.39 -12.02
N ALA A 10 -8.31 14.13 -12.68
CA ALA A 10 -8.13 15.57 -12.96
C ALA A 10 -7.91 16.43 -11.71
N THR A 11 -8.34 15.94 -10.55
CA THR A 11 -8.12 16.57 -9.23
C THR A 11 -6.71 16.35 -8.67
N GLY A 12 -5.86 15.56 -9.35
CA GLY A 12 -4.55 15.09 -8.86
C GLY A 12 -4.62 13.83 -7.99
N GLN A 13 -5.81 13.22 -7.87
CA GLN A 13 -5.97 12.00 -7.06
C GLN A 13 -5.27 10.85 -7.75
N VAL A 14 -4.54 10.05 -7.00
CA VAL A 14 -3.98 8.81 -7.54
C VAL A 14 -4.74 7.62 -6.96
N ARG A 15 -5.18 6.74 -7.87
CA ARG A 15 -5.63 5.39 -7.58
C ARG A 15 -4.66 4.43 -8.25
N SER A 16 -4.02 3.59 -7.48
CA SER A 16 -3.08 2.59 -7.97
C SER A 16 -3.50 1.24 -7.43
N VAL A 17 -3.81 0.31 -8.33
CA VAL A 17 -4.21 -1.05 -7.99
C VAL A 17 -3.28 -2.02 -8.69
N GLN A 18 -2.60 -2.84 -7.91
CA GLN A 18 -1.77 -3.93 -8.38
C GLN A 18 -2.42 -5.25 -8.00
N THR A 19 -2.68 -6.08 -9.00
CA THR A 19 -3.32 -7.39 -8.83
C THR A 19 -2.39 -8.49 -9.31
N LEU A 20 -2.01 -9.39 -8.41
CA LEU A 20 -1.24 -10.58 -8.74
C LEU A 20 -2.17 -11.79 -8.77
N ALA A 21 -2.58 -12.21 -9.97
CA ALA A 21 -3.30 -13.47 -10.18
C ALA A 21 -2.34 -14.65 -10.06
N VAL A 22 -2.78 -15.71 -9.37
CA VAL A 22 -1.96 -16.89 -9.05
C VAL A 22 -2.64 -18.16 -9.58
N PRO A 23 -2.46 -18.49 -10.87
CA PRO A 23 -3.05 -19.68 -11.46
C PRO A 23 -2.58 -20.94 -10.72
N GLY A 24 -3.50 -21.88 -10.49
CA GLY A 24 -3.19 -23.18 -9.88
C GLY A 24 -2.99 -23.17 -8.36
N VAL A 25 -2.99 -22.01 -7.70
CA VAL A 25 -2.92 -21.90 -6.24
C VAL A 25 -4.22 -21.34 -5.71
N ARG A 26 -4.91 -22.11 -4.85
CA ARG A 26 -6.08 -21.62 -4.11
C ARG A 26 -5.72 -21.27 -2.67
N PHE A 27 -5.79 -20.00 -2.31
CA PHE A 27 -5.67 -19.54 -0.93
C PHE A 27 -6.98 -19.76 -0.18
N VAL A 28 -6.88 -19.88 1.13
CA VAL A 28 -8.02 -19.72 2.04
C VAL A 28 -7.82 -18.37 2.70
N PRO A 29 -8.48 -17.30 2.21
CA PRO A 29 -8.33 -15.98 2.79
C PRO A 29 -8.83 -16.02 4.23
N ASP A 30 -7.99 -15.56 5.15
CA ASP A 30 -8.36 -15.44 6.54
C ASP A 30 -7.90 -14.11 7.12
N ARG A 31 -8.57 -13.70 8.19
CA ARG A 31 -8.31 -12.46 8.90
C ARG A 31 -6.87 -12.33 9.39
N HIS A 32 -6.27 -13.40 9.89
CA HIS A 32 -4.93 -13.36 10.45
C HIS A 32 -3.87 -13.19 9.35
N GLN A 33 -3.95 -13.94 8.26
CA GLN A 33 -3.05 -13.84 7.11
C GLN A 33 -3.09 -12.46 6.48
N VAL A 34 -4.28 -11.87 6.33
CA VAL A 34 -4.39 -10.54 5.74
C VAL A 34 -3.83 -9.45 6.68
N GLN A 35 -4.00 -9.61 7.99
CA GLN A 35 -3.39 -8.73 8.98
C GLN A 35 -1.86 -8.82 8.94
N GLU A 36 -1.33 -10.05 8.96
CA GLU A 36 0.12 -10.29 8.87
C GLU A 36 0.68 -9.68 7.57
N ALA A 37 0.01 -9.90 6.44
CA ALA A 37 0.37 -9.29 5.16
C ALA A 37 0.34 -7.76 5.20
N GLY A 38 -0.67 -7.15 5.84
CA GLY A 38 -0.75 -5.70 5.95
C GLY A 38 0.42 -5.11 6.74
N PHE A 39 0.74 -5.68 7.91
CA PHE A 39 1.84 -5.20 8.73
C PHE A 39 3.22 -5.54 8.15
N ALA A 40 3.37 -6.70 7.51
CA ALA A 40 4.60 -7.10 6.84
C ALA A 40 4.94 -6.18 5.65
N TYR A 41 3.95 -5.54 5.02
CA TYR A 41 4.19 -4.51 4.00
C TYR A 41 4.97 -3.32 4.56
N PHE A 42 4.58 -2.82 5.73
CA PHE A 42 5.29 -1.74 6.40
C PHE A 42 6.70 -2.14 6.82
N ALA A 43 6.88 -3.37 7.31
CA ALA A 43 8.21 -3.91 7.59
C ALA A 43 9.06 -4.11 6.32
N PHE A 44 8.42 -4.42 5.19
CA PHE A 44 9.08 -4.47 3.88
C PHE A 44 9.50 -3.08 3.42
N LEU A 45 8.61 -2.08 3.48
CA LEU A 45 8.94 -0.68 3.18
C LEU A 45 10.13 -0.21 4.02
N ASP A 46 10.05 -0.41 5.33
CA ASP A 46 11.08 -0.02 6.27
C ASP A 46 12.44 -0.62 5.89
N ARG A 47 12.50 -1.92 5.52
CA ARG A 47 13.74 -2.59 5.10
C ARG A 47 14.25 -2.12 3.74
N LEU A 48 13.36 -1.87 2.79
CA LEU A 48 13.71 -1.59 1.39
C LEU A 48 14.55 -0.32 1.23
N ALA A 49 14.35 0.68 2.09
CA ALA A 49 14.93 2.01 1.94
C ALA A 49 15.66 2.50 3.21
N ARG A 50 16.16 1.58 4.05
CA ARG A 50 17.04 1.96 5.17
C ARG A 50 18.35 2.59 4.66
N PRO A 51 18.91 3.58 5.38
CA PRO A 51 18.39 4.20 6.60
C PRO A 51 17.40 5.35 6.35
N LEU A 52 17.17 5.71 5.09
CA LEU A 52 16.44 6.93 4.69
C LEU A 52 14.96 6.85 5.03
N LEU A 53 14.32 5.70 4.74
CA LEU A 53 12.93 5.44 5.05
C LEU A 53 12.81 4.67 6.36
N ARG A 54 11.90 5.13 7.22
CA ARG A 54 11.57 4.51 8.50
C ARG A 54 10.06 4.36 8.62
N VAL A 55 9.60 3.21 9.06
CA VAL A 55 8.21 3.04 9.49
C VAL A 55 8.16 2.95 11.01
N ARG A 56 7.34 3.81 11.61
CA ARG A 56 7.05 3.78 13.06
C ARG A 56 5.63 3.33 13.27
N PHE A 57 5.47 2.26 14.04
CA PHE A 57 4.15 1.86 14.53
C PHE A 57 3.85 2.63 15.83
N GLY A 58 2.61 3.07 15.96
CA GLY A 58 2.09 3.66 17.18
C GLY A 58 1.07 2.74 17.85
N GLU A 59 0.31 3.31 18.76
CA GLU A 59 -0.77 2.58 19.44
C GLU A 59 -1.83 2.09 18.45
N ARG A 60 -2.46 0.96 18.80
CA ARG A 60 -3.59 0.37 18.06
C ARG A 60 -3.31 0.14 16.57
N GLY A 61 -2.06 -0.10 16.18
CA GLY A 61 -1.69 -0.42 14.80
C GLY A 61 -1.61 0.79 13.87
N THR A 62 -1.62 2.02 14.40
CA THR A 62 -1.26 3.20 13.60
C THR A 62 0.16 3.06 13.05
N ALA A 63 0.41 3.64 11.87
CA ALA A 63 1.72 3.59 11.23
C ALA A 63 2.10 4.96 10.65
N ALA A 64 3.38 5.30 10.70
CA ALA A 64 3.92 6.51 10.07
C ALA A 64 5.15 6.16 9.24
N VAL A 65 5.09 6.45 7.94
CA VAL A 65 6.20 6.32 6.99
C VAL A 65 6.95 7.65 6.94
N ARG A 66 8.22 7.64 7.32
CA ARG A 66 9.08 8.81 7.40
C ARG A 66 10.27 8.67 6.46
N LEU A 67 10.64 9.74 5.78
CA LEU A 67 11.85 9.85 4.96
C LEU A 67 12.73 10.95 5.53
N CYS A 68 13.95 10.62 5.95
CA CYS A 68 14.91 11.56 6.56
C CYS A 68 14.27 12.39 7.71
N GLY A 69 13.41 11.77 8.51
CA GLY A 69 12.69 12.43 9.61
C GLY A 69 11.39 13.13 9.22
N ILE A 70 11.09 13.35 7.94
CA ILE A 70 9.85 13.97 7.47
C ILE A 70 8.77 12.90 7.32
N THR A 71 7.58 13.11 7.90
CA THR A 71 6.45 12.18 7.74
C THR A 71 5.83 12.30 6.36
N LEU A 72 6.11 11.31 5.51
CA LEU A 72 5.55 11.19 4.17
C LEU A 72 4.05 10.88 4.23
N LEU A 73 3.70 9.84 4.99
CA LEU A 73 2.34 9.37 5.19
C LEU A 73 2.18 8.87 6.63
N SER A 74 1.04 9.15 7.23
CA SER A 74 0.58 8.53 8.46
C SER A 74 -0.77 7.86 8.24
N PHE A 75 -1.00 6.77 8.97
CA PHE A 75 -2.16 5.90 8.82
C PHE A 75 -2.87 5.76 10.17
N ARG A 76 -4.20 5.73 10.11
CA ARG A 76 -5.08 5.41 11.23
C ARG A 76 -5.01 3.90 11.56
N PRO A 77 -5.56 3.45 12.71
CA PRO A 77 -5.70 2.03 12.99
C PRO A 77 -6.31 1.28 11.80
N PRO A 78 -5.81 0.08 11.46
CA PRO A 78 -6.33 -0.65 10.34
C PRO A 78 -7.72 -1.22 10.60
N GLU A 79 -8.51 -1.29 9.53
CA GLU A 79 -9.77 -2.00 9.49
C GLU A 79 -9.58 -3.33 8.75
N VAL A 80 -10.06 -4.42 9.33
CA VAL A 80 -10.00 -5.75 8.71
C VAL A 80 -11.40 -6.23 8.42
N ARG A 81 -11.63 -6.67 7.19
CA ARG A 81 -12.91 -7.20 6.74
C ARG A 81 -12.72 -8.58 6.14
N GLU A 82 -13.65 -9.46 6.47
CA GLU A 82 -13.70 -10.83 5.97
C GLU A 82 -15.05 -11.03 5.28
N ALA A 83 -15.01 -11.66 4.12
CA ALA A 83 -16.15 -11.97 3.30
C ALA A 83 -15.96 -13.37 2.69
N PRO A 84 -17.03 -14.05 2.24
CA PRO A 84 -16.89 -15.34 1.58
C PRO A 84 -15.91 -15.27 0.39
N GLY A 85 -14.79 -15.99 0.51
CA GLY A 85 -13.74 -16.03 -0.53
C GLY A 85 -12.80 -14.82 -0.58
N MET A 86 -12.85 -13.91 0.40
CA MET A 86 -11.97 -12.73 0.46
C MET A 86 -11.72 -12.25 1.89
N ALA A 87 -10.46 -11.91 2.19
CA ALA A 87 -10.10 -11.14 3.38
C ALA A 87 -9.37 -9.86 2.94
N SER A 88 -9.59 -8.74 3.65
CA SER A 88 -8.93 -7.47 3.34
C SER A 88 -8.53 -6.73 4.61
N ILE A 89 -7.41 -6.00 4.53
CA ILE A 89 -6.98 -5.02 5.53
C ILE A 89 -6.85 -3.66 4.86
N ARG A 90 -7.34 -2.63 5.53
CA ARG A 90 -7.33 -1.24 5.08
C ARG A 90 -6.65 -0.37 6.11
N PHE A 91 -5.74 0.48 5.67
CA PHE A 91 -5.03 1.48 6.46
C PHE A 91 -5.45 2.86 5.96
N PRO A 92 -6.41 3.53 6.63
CA PRO A 92 -6.85 4.86 6.23
C PRO A 92 -5.71 5.86 6.37
N ILE A 93 -5.46 6.66 5.34
CA ILE A 93 -4.43 7.69 5.32
C ILE A 93 -4.90 8.87 6.17
N ALA A 94 -4.21 9.12 7.27
CA ALA A 94 -4.51 10.21 8.19
C ALA A 94 -3.95 11.55 7.69
N ALA A 95 -2.65 11.62 7.42
CA ALA A 95 -1.95 12.85 7.05
C ALA A 95 -0.58 12.55 6.42
N GLY A 96 0.21 13.60 6.17
CA GLY A 96 1.57 13.51 5.65
C GLY A 96 1.89 14.63 4.68
N VAL A 97 3.16 14.78 4.31
CA VAL A 97 3.58 15.72 3.25
C VAL A 97 3.21 15.22 1.85
N LEU A 98 2.74 13.99 1.72
CA LEU A 98 2.20 13.40 0.49
C LEU A 98 0.66 13.34 0.51
N VAL A 99 0.02 14.24 1.26
CA VAL A 99 -1.43 14.36 1.32
C VAL A 99 -1.81 15.83 1.36
N GLN A 100 -2.59 16.29 0.38
CA GLN A 100 -3.12 17.65 0.38
C GLN A 100 -4.07 17.85 1.58
N ARG A 101 -4.07 19.06 2.18
CA ARG A 101 -4.86 19.36 3.40
C ARG A 101 -6.35 18.99 3.30
N PRO A 102 -7.08 19.29 2.20
CA PRO A 102 -8.51 18.97 2.09
C PRO A 102 -8.80 17.46 2.04
N MET A 103 -7.81 16.64 1.72
CA MET A 103 -7.96 15.21 1.43
C MET A 103 -7.41 14.32 2.56
N ARG A 104 -6.94 14.91 3.66
CA ARG A 104 -6.53 14.16 4.86
C ARG A 104 -7.72 13.36 5.39
N GLY A 105 -7.53 12.05 5.59
CA GLY A 105 -8.58 11.13 6.03
C GLY A 105 -9.46 10.56 4.92
N ARG A 106 -9.20 10.85 3.63
CA ARG A 106 -10.00 10.35 2.49
C ARG A 106 -9.34 9.24 1.67
N GLY A 107 -8.02 9.08 1.78
CA GLY A 107 -7.28 8.02 1.11
C GLY A 107 -7.10 6.78 1.98
N GLU A 108 -6.73 5.66 1.37
CA GLU A 108 -6.42 4.41 2.05
C GLU A 108 -5.34 3.60 1.31
N LEU A 109 -4.56 2.85 2.07
CA LEU A 109 -3.78 1.71 1.59
C LEU A 109 -4.56 0.44 1.93
N ARG A 110 -4.75 -0.44 0.96
CA ARG A 110 -5.51 -1.67 1.11
C ARG A 110 -4.72 -2.85 0.58
N PHE A 111 -4.80 -3.96 1.31
CA PHE A 111 -4.36 -5.27 0.84
C PHE A 111 -5.55 -6.23 0.90
N GLU A 112 -5.76 -6.98 -0.17
CA GLU A 112 -6.81 -7.98 -0.27
C GLU A 112 -6.21 -9.31 -0.67
N MET A 113 -6.71 -10.36 -0.03
CA MET A 113 -6.45 -11.74 -0.36
C MET A 113 -7.76 -12.35 -0.84
N HIS A 114 -7.75 -12.83 -2.08
CA HIS A 114 -8.83 -13.60 -2.67
C HIS A 114 -8.36 -15.05 -2.80
N ALA A 115 -9.27 -15.97 -3.13
CA ALA A 115 -8.90 -17.37 -3.31
C ALA A 115 -7.85 -17.59 -4.41
N ASP A 116 -7.78 -16.75 -5.44
CA ASP A 116 -6.94 -16.96 -6.64
C ASP A 116 -6.00 -15.80 -6.96
N ARG A 117 -6.04 -14.72 -6.17
CA ARG A 117 -5.27 -13.50 -6.42
C ARG A 117 -4.99 -12.72 -5.15
N LEU A 118 -3.93 -11.92 -5.21
CA LEU A 118 -3.58 -10.92 -4.21
C LEU A 118 -3.76 -9.53 -4.83
N VAL A 119 -4.28 -8.58 -4.07
CA VAL A 119 -4.48 -7.20 -4.51
C VAL A 119 -3.83 -6.26 -3.52
N MET A 120 -3.04 -5.31 -4.01
CA MET A 120 -2.59 -4.15 -3.25
C MET A 120 -3.13 -2.91 -3.94
N ALA A 121 -3.81 -2.05 -3.20
CA ALA A 121 -4.35 -0.81 -3.70
C ALA A 121 -3.95 0.35 -2.81
N VAL A 122 -3.65 1.49 -3.41
CA VAL A 122 -3.62 2.77 -2.70
C VAL A 122 -4.51 3.74 -3.44
N GLU A 123 -5.46 4.29 -2.71
CA GLU A 123 -6.46 5.23 -3.24
C GLU A 123 -6.41 6.53 -2.45
N GLY A 124 -6.71 7.65 -3.12
CA GLY A 124 -6.91 8.93 -2.44
C GLY A 124 -5.64 9.54 -1.84
N TYR A 125 -4.46 9.14 -2.32
CA TYR A 125 -3.22 9.85 -2.05
C TYR A 125 -2.94 10.88 -3.16
N TYR A 126 -2.36 12.01 -2.78
CA TYR A 126 -2.11 13.16 -3.67
C TYR A 126 -0.71 13.69 -3.37
N ALA A 127 0.13 13.81 -4.38
CA ALA A 127 1.54 14.08 -4.20
C ALA A 127 1.81 15.54 -3.77
N ALA A 128 1.68 15.85 -2.47
CA ALA A 128 1.70 17.23 -1.96
C ALA A 128 3.09 17.90 -1.89
N LEU A 129 4.05 17.49 -2.72
CA LEU A 129 5.41 18.04 -2.74
C LEU A 129 5.61 19.24 -3.70
N ALA A 130 4.53 19.85 -4.17
CA ALA A 130 4.57 21.22 -4.68
C ALA A 130 4.13 22.16 -3.56
N GLY A 131 5.10 22.84 -2.93
CA GLY A 131 4.81 23.97 -2.04
C GLY A 131 3.98 25.04 -2.76
N ALA A 132 3.30 25.90 -2.00
CA ALA A 132 2.55 27.04 -2.52
C ALA A 132 3.44 27.85 -3.50
N GLY A 133 3.26 27.65 -4.81
CA GLY A 133 4.10 28.26 -5.87
C GLY A 133 4.79 27.28 -6.84
N GLY A 134 4.62 25.97 -6.71
CA GLY A 134 5.11 25.00 -7.71
C GLY A 134 4.21 24.96 -8.96
N SER A 135 4.81 25.00 -10.15
CA SER A 135 4.08 24.86 -11.42
C SER A 135 3.42 23.48 -11.58
N ASP A 136 2.28 23.44 -12.26
CA ASP A 136 1.50 22.22 -12.55
C ASP A 136 2.34 21.08 -13.13
N VAL A 137 3.39 21.43 -13.90
CA VAL A 137 4.34 20.47 -14.50
C VAL A 137 5.17 19.73 -13.44
N ARG A 138 5.64 20.41 -12.38
CA ARG A 138 6.42 19.76 -11.31
C ARG A 138 5.54 18.83 -10.49
N HIS A 139 4.28 19.24 -10.26
CA HIS A 139 3.29 18.39 -9.59
C HIS A 139 3.06 17.11 -10.40
N TRP A 140 2.84 17.22 -11.71
CA TRP A 140 2.66 16.08 -12.61
C TRP A 140 3.86 15.12 -12.65
N ILE A 141 5.08 15.64 -12.76
CA ILE A 141 6.30 14.80 -12.74
C ILE A 141 6.42 14.05 -11.40
N TYR A 142 6.10 14.73 -10.31
CA TYR A 142 6.18 14.16 -8.98
C TYR A 142 5.12 13.08 -8.75
N GLU A 143 3.87 13.31 -9.17
CA GLU A 143 2.80 12.30 -9.16
C GLU A 143 3.20 11.05 -9.95
N ARG A 144 3.71 11.24 -11.17
CA ARG A 144 4.14 10.13 -12.03
C ARG A 144 5.29 9.34 -11.40
N THR A 145 6.21 10.03 -10.74
CA THR A 145 7.33 9.40 -10.01
C THR A 145 6.83 8.60 -8.81
N GLN A 146 5.93 9.17 -8.00
CA GLN A 146 5.35 8.47 -6.85
C GLN A 146 4.55 7.24 -7.27
N ALA A 147 3.73 7.36 -8.31
CA ALA A 147 2.95 6.25 -8.85
C ALA A 147 3.86 5.13 -9.39
N ALA A 148 4.96 5.48 -10.07
CA ALA A 148 5.93 4.51 -10.56
C ALA A 148 6.67 3.79 -9.41
N ILE A 149 7.10 4.53 -8.39
CA ILE A 149 7.73 3.96 -7.19
C ILE A 149 6.74 3.02 -6.50
N HIS A 150 5.52 3.48 -6.26
CA HIS A 150 4.50 2.70 -5.56
C HIS A 150 4.21 1.39 -6.30
N ARG A 151 3.98 1.44 -7.61
CA ARG A 151 3.76 0.26 -8.45
C ARG A 151 4.89 -0.76 -8.32
N ARG A 152 6.15 -0.31 -8.41
CA ARG A 152 7.32 -1.20 -8.28
C ARG A 152 7.42 -1.82 -6.90
N VAL A 153 7.13 -1.04 -5.86
CA VAL A 153 7.14 -1.48 -4.47
C VAL A 153 6.01 -2.49 -4.21
N ALA A 154 4.79 -2.20 -4.66
CA ALA A 154 3.63 -3.08 -4.54
C ALA A 154 3.85 -4.42 -5.26
N ALA A 155 4.33 -4.38 -6.51
CA ALA A 155 4.67 -5.58 -7.28
C ALA A 155 5.66 -6.49 -6.53
N ARG A 156 6.80 -5.92 -6.10
CA ARG A 156 7.81 -6.66 -5.34
C ARG A 156 7.27 -7.23 -4.04
N TYR A 157 6.40 -6.50 -3.37
CA TYR A 157 5.80 -6.96 -2.13
C TYR A 157 4.83 -8.13 -2.37
N LEU A 158 3.98 -8.03 -3.39
CA LEU A 158 3.05 -9.11 -3.76
C LEU A 158 3.80 -10.41 -4.09
N ASP A 159 4.88 -10.33 -4.86
CA ASP A 159 5.72 -11.48 -5.18
C ASP A 159 6.37 -12.09 -3.92
N LEU A 160 6.92 -11.24 -3.03
CA LEU A 160 7.50 -11.68 -1.77
C LEU A 160 6.48 -12.38 -0.89
N TRP A 161 5.27 -11.81 -0.77
CA TRP A 161 4.21 -12.38 0.05
C TRP A 161 3.70 -13.70 -0.52
N LEU A 162 3.53 -13.78 -1.85
CA LEU A 162 3.17 -15.02 -2.53
C LEU A 162 4.18 -16.15 -2.22
N GLY A 163 5.48 -15.86 -2.28
CA GLY A 163 6.52 -16.83 -1.94
C GLY A 163 6.39 -17.37 -0.51
N ARG A 164 6.04 -16.50 0.45
CA ARG A 164 5.79 -16.92 1.85
C ARG A 164 4.57 -17.81 1.97
N LEU A 165 3.48 -17.49 1.28
CA LEU A 165 2.26 -18.30 1.29
C LEU A 165 2.51 -19.70 0.71
N ILE A 166 3.24 -19.80 -0.39
CA ILE A 166 3.59 -21.09 -1.00
C ILE A 166 4.46 -21.93 -0.05
N ALA A 167 5.51 -21.32 0.52
CA ALA A 167 6.40 -22.00 1.48
C ALA A 167 5.65 -22.48 2.74
N ALA A 168 4.71 -21.69 3.26
CA ALA A 168 3.90 -22.09 4.42
C ALA A 168 2.98 -23.28 4.13
N ARG A 169 2.58 -23.51 2.87
CA ARG A 169 1.78 -24.67 2.47
C ARG A 169 2.62 -25.92 2.25
N SER A 170 3.82 -25.79 1.67
CA SER A 170 4.72 -26.93 1.45
C SER A 170 5.23 -27.57 2.75
N ILE A 171 5.21 -26.83 3.87
CA ILE A 171 5.58 -27.36 5.20
C ILE A 171 4.41 -28.14 5.84
N LYS A 172 3.17 -27.89 5.43
CA LYS A 172 1.96 -28.51 6.00
C LYS A 172 1.46 -29.72 5.20
N SER A 173 2.13 -30.07 4.11
CA SER A 173 1.83 -31.25 3.26
C SER A 173 2.89 -32.32 3.48
#